data_AF-A0A813HS70-F1
#
_entry.id   AF-A0A813HS70-F1
#
_cell.length_a   1.000
_cell.length_b   1.000
_cell.length_c   1.000
_cell.angle_alpha   90.00
_cell.angle_beta   90.00
_cell.angle_gamma   90.00
#
_symmetry.space_group_name_H-M   'P 1'
#
loop_
_entity.id
_entity.type
_entity.pdbx_description
1 polymer ?
#
loop_
_entity_poly.entity_id
_entity_poly.type
_entity_poly.pdbx_seq_one_letter_code
_entity_poly.pdbx_strand_id
1 'polypeptide(L)'
;MELDVVGGFQPFEQARTLGSNRSEDSWKARCALFRRSTPTFSAPFNGSEISHVDNPDEVAYCRCRLRTDLLDARPDRGVYIEVDVRSNVDNLSLAVVDFEGGGRSSVTFSPETGAVL
;
A
#
# COMPACT_ATOMS: atom_id res chain seq x y z
N MET A 1 19.10 3.96 -20.36
CA MET A 1 18.54 5.08 -19.55
C MET A 1 18.74 4.64 -18.13
N GLU A 2 19.85 5.08 -17.55
CA GLU A 2 20.28 4.70 -16.20
C GLU A 2 19.41 5.49 -15.22
N LEU A 3 18.68 4.80 -14.34
CA LEU A 3 17.95 5.45 -13.26
C LEU A 3 18.96 5.72 -12.14
N ASP A 4 19.42 6.96 -12.07
CA ASP A 4 20.13 7.51 -10.92
C ASP A 4 19.26 7.36 -9.67
N VAL A 5 19.50 6.30 -8.88
CA VAL A 5 18.94 6.15 -7.54
C VAL A 5 19.80 6.98 -6.59
N VAL A 6 19.69 8.30 -6.71
CA VAL A 6 20.22 9.25 -5.71
C VAL A 6 19.03 9.92 -5.03
N GLY A 7 18.33 9.12 -4.24
CA GLY A 7 17.29 9.57 -3.33
C GLY A 7 17.52 8.89 -1.99
N GLY A 8 18.43 9.44 -1.18
CA GLY A 8 18.60 8.96 0.20
C GLY A 8 17.26 9.09 0.93
N PHE A 9 16.74 7.97 1.43
CA PHE A 9 15.64 8.00 2.39
C PHE A 9 16.15 8.74 3.62
N GLN A 10 15.74 10.00 3.79
CA GLN A 10 16.04 10.74 5.00
C GLN A 10 15.42 9.98 6.19
N PRO A 11 16.16 9.79 7.29
CA PRO A 11 15.57 9.30 8.52
C PRO A 11 14.41 10.22 8.90
N PHE A 12 13.27 9.62 9.24
CA PHE A 12 12.11 10.34 9.77
C PHE A 12 12.51 11.01 11.10
N GLU A 13 12.98 12.27 11.05
CA GLU A 13 13.24 13.06 12.24
C GLU A 13 11.91 13.45 12.88
N GLN A 14 11.52 12.59 13.82
CA GLN A 14 10.35 12.77 14.65
C GLN A 14 10.64 13.94 15.61
N ALA A 15 10.33 15.17 15.21
CA ALA A 15 10.34 16.31 16.10
C ALA A 15 9.33 16.07 17.24
N ARG A 16 9.79 15.52 18.35
CA ARG A 16 9.06 15.45 19.62
C ARG A 16 9.85 16.19 20.68
N THR A 17 9.49 17.44 20.85
CA THR A 17 9.74 18.16 22.09
C THR A 17 8.98 17.47 23.23
N LEU A 18 9.78 17.02 24.21
CA LEU A 18 9.50 16.79 25.63
C LEU A 18 8.41 15.77 26.02
N GLY A 19 8.91 14.58 26.39
CA GLY A 19 8.56 13.93 27.65
C GLY A 19 7.27 13.12 27.68
N SER A 20 7.36 11.82 27.39
CA SER A 20 6.65 10.77 28.15
C SER A 20 7.06 9.40 27.62
N ASN A 21 7.55 8.55 28.52
CA ASN A 21 7.76 7.11 28.32
C ASN A 21 6.43 6.42 28.01
N ARG A 22 5.99 6.47 26.76
CA ARG A 22 4.98 5.56 26.24
C ARG A 22 5.63 4.80 25.11
N SER A 23 5.73 3.49 25.33
CA SER A 23 6.01 2.43 24.35
C SER A 23 5.80 2.94 22.94
N GLU A 24 6.82 2.81 22.09
CA GLU A 24 6.74 3.02 20.65
C GLU A 24 5.37 2.60 20.13
N ASP A 25 4.45 3.57 20.00
CA ASP A 25 3.12 3.32 19.46
C ASP A 25 3.36 2.91 18.02
N SER A 26 3.39 1.59 17.78
CA SER A 26 3.62 1.06 16.45
C SER A 26 2.63 1.76 15.53
N TRP A 27 3.11 2.24 14.38
CA TRP A 27 2.23 2.90 13.42
C TRP A 27 1.03 1.99 13.06
N LYS A 28 1.21 0.66 13.15
CA LYS A 28 0.16 -0.37 13.03
C LYS A 28 -0.95 -0.20 14.08
N ALA A 29 -0.62 0.15 15.32
CA ALA A 29 -1.60 0.45 16.37
C ALA A 29 -2.35 1.78 16.09
N ARG A 30 -1.65 2.80 15.59
CA ARG A 30 -2.29 4.08 15.19
C ARG A 30 -3.23 3.91 14.00
N CYS A 31 -2.93 2.96 13.12
CA CYS A 31 -3.76 2.57 11.98
C CYS A 31 -4.70 1.39 12.29
N ALA A 32 -4.97 1.09 13.57
CA ALA A 32 -5.80 -0.06 13.95
C ALA A 32 -7.21 -0.01 13.35
N LEU A 33 -7.76 1.18 13.08
CA LEU A 33 -9.04 1.31 12.37
C LEU A 33 -8.96 0.77 10.95
N PHE A 34 -7.93 1.14 10.19
CA PHE A 34 -7.68 0.60 8.85
C PHE A 34 -7.52 -0.93 8.88
N ARG A 35 -6.84 -1.44 9.91
CA ARG A 35 -6.66 -2.89 10.13
C ARG A 35 -7.95 -3.62 10.51
N ARG A 36 -8.92 -2.96 11.17
CA ARG A 36 -10.23 -3.56 11.49
C ARG A 36 -11.21 -3.46 10.33
N SER A 37 -11.06 -2.44 9.49
CA SER A 37 -11.85 -2.24 8.29
C SER A 37 -11.15 -2.80 7.06
N THR A 38 -10.39 -3.91 7.19
CA THR A 38 -9.58 -4.48 6.11
C THR A 38 -10.42 -4.50 4.84
N PRO A 39 -10.04 -3.73 3.81
CA PRO A 39 -10.87 -3.58 2.64
C PRO A 39 -11.07 -4.97 2.02
N THR A 40 -12.33 -5.36 1.88
CA THR A 40 -12.67 -6.63 1.27
C THR A 40 -12.35 -6.54 -0.21
N PHE A 41 -11.79 -7.60 -0.76
CA PHE A 41 -11.73 -7.78 -2.20
C PHE A 41 -13.15 -7.72 -2.77
N SER A 42 -13.26 -7.15 -3.96
CA SER A 42 -14.50 -7.14 -4.72
C SER A 42 -14.76 -8.55 -5.26
N ALA A 43 -15.94 -8.76 -5.83
CA ALA A 43 -16.21 -9.98 -6.60
C ALA A 43 -15.14 -10.15 -7.71
N PRO A 44 -14.69 -11.38 -8.01
CA PRO A 44 -15.25 -12.66 -7.55
C PRO A 44 -14.76 -13.13 -6.18
N PHE A 45 -13.61 -12.64 -5.69
CA PHE A 45 -12.95 -13.19 -4.51
C PHE A 45 -13.72 -12.97 -3.22
N ASN A 46 -14.21 -11.74 -2.99
CA ASN A 46 -14.89 -11.31 -1.76
C ASN A 46 -14.05 -11.53 -0.47
N GLY A 47 -14.37 -10.80 0.61
CA GLY A 47 -13.66 -10.97 1.89
C GLY A 47 -12.23 -10.39 1.92
N SER A 48 -11.46 -10.65 2.97
CA SER A 48 -10.16 -9.99 3.22
C SER A 48 -8.94 -10.81 2.79
N GLU A 49 -9.13 -12.01 2.24
CA GLU A 49 -8.07 -12.95 1.89
C GLU A 49 -8.48 -13.69 0.62
N ILE A 50 -7.53 -13.88 -0.30
CA ILE A 50 -7.71 -14.68 -1.51
C ILE A 50 -7.00 -16.01 -1.27
N SER A 51 -7.78 -17.05 -0.98
CA SER A 51 -7.25 -18.40 -0.75
C SER A 51 -7.20 -19.25 -2.01
N HIS A 52 -7.95 -18.89 -3.04
CA HIS A 52 -8.05 -19.63 -4.29
C HIS A 52 -8.23 -18.67 -5.48
N VAL A 53 -7.66 -19.04 -6.61
CA VAL A 53 -7.73 -18.32 -7.89
C VAL A 53 -8.03 -19.36 -8.96
N ASP A 54 -9.16 -19.22 -9.65
CA ASP A 54 -9.67 -20.25 -10.55
C ASP A 54 -8.99 -20.16 -11.94
N ASN A 55 -8.77 -18.93 -12.43
CA ASN A 55 -8.16 -18.70 -13.73
C ASN A 55 -6.77 -18.06 -13.61
N PRO A 56 -5.81 -18.45 -14.46
CA PRO A 56 -4.58 -17.67 -14.62
C PRO A 56 -4.94 -16.24 -15.05
N ASP A 57 -4.19 -15.26 -14.53
CA ASP A 57 -4.35 -13.83 -14.81
C ASP A 57 -5.63 -13.16 -14.24
N GLU A 58 -6.26 -13.74 -13.22
CA GLU A 58 -7.36 -13.06 -12.52
C GLU A 58 -6.89 -11.78 -11.82
N VAL A 59 -7.72 -10.74 -11.94
CA VAL A 59 -7.48 -9.45 -11.31
C VAL A 59 -8.36 -9.30 -10.08
N ALA A 60 -7.71 -9.13 -8.92
CA ALA A 60 -8.41 -8.86 -7.66
C ALA A 60 -8.41 -7.36 -7.35
N TYR A 61 -9.60 -6.81 -7.10
CA TYR A 61 -9.75 -5.40 -6.73
C TYR A 61 -9.97 -5.24 -5.24
N CYS A 62 -9.14 -4.43 -4.60
CA CYS A 62 -9.29 -4.02 -3.21
C CYS A 62 -9.42 -2.50 -3.14
N ARG A 63 -10.52 -2.00 -2.57
CA ARG A 63 -10.78 -0.55 -2.50
C ARG A 63 -10.52 -0.04 -1.10
N CYS A 64 -9.66 0.95 -0.96
CA CYS A 64 -9.54 1.73 0.27
C CYS A 64 -9.97 3.18 0.05
N ARG A 65 -10.40 3.86 1.11
CA ARG A 65 -10.67 5.30 1.09
C ARG A 65 -9.59 6.00 1.89
N LEU A 66 -8.87 6.90 1.24
CA LEU A 66 -7.85 7.73 1.88
C LEU A 66 -8.46 9.10 2.27
N ARG A 67 -8.06 9.62 3.42
CA ARG A 67 -8.39 10.98 3.90
C ARG A 67 -7.48 11.99 3.19
N THR A 68 -7.74 12.27 1.92
CA THR A 68 -6.92 13.19 1.11
C THR A 68 -6.90 14.60 1.68
N ASP A 69 -7.97 15.02 2.37
CA ASP A 69 -8.04 16.28 3.13
C ASP A 69 -6.90 16.44 4.16
N LEU A 70 -6.46 15.34 4.78
CA LEU A 70 -5.35 15.36 5.73
C LEU A 70 -3.99 15.39 5.05
N LEU A 71 -3.89 14.85 3.83
CA LEU A 71 -2.68 14.86 3.02
C LEU A 71 -2.46 16.25 2.40
N ASP A 72 -3.53 16.89 1.93
CA ASP A 72 -3.48 18.27 1.40
C ASP A 72 -2.99 19.26 2.47
N ALA A 73 -3.40 19.07 3.72
CA ALA A 73 -2.94 19.88 4.85
C ALA A 73 -1.45 19.66 5.21
N ARG A 74 -0.82 18.60 4.69
CA ARG A 74 0.56 18.19 5.00
C ARG A 74 1.24 17.65 3.72
N PRO A 75 1.58 18.53 2.76
CA PRO A 75 2.09 18.14 1.44
C PRO A 75 3.45 17.43 1.49
N ASP A 76 4.14 17.51 2.63
CA ASP A 76 5.39 16.81 2.93
C ASP A 76 5.18 15.33 3.30
N ARG A 77 3.93 14.84 3.36
CA ARG A 77 3.61 13.50 3.83
C ARG A 77 3.02 12.62 2.75
N GLY A 78 3.55 11.40 2.66
CA GLY A 78 3.02 10.35 1.80
C GLY A 78 2.11 9.37 2.53
N VAL A 79 1.53 8.45 1.77
CA VAL A 79 0.81 7.28 2.27
C VAL A 79 1.75 6.07 2.18
N TYR A 80 1.76 5.27 3.24
CA TYR A 80 2.46 3.98 3.26
C TYR A 80 1.45 2.84 3.20
N ILE A 81 1.63 1.93 2.25
CA ILE A 81 0.81 0.73 2.08
C ILE A 81 1.76 -0.48 2.09
N GLU A 82 1.43 -1.47 2.90
CA GLU A 82 2.14 -2.75 3.01
C GLU A 82 1.21 -3.85 2.50
N VAL A 83 1.70 -4.68 1.58
CA VAL A 83 0.99 -5.86 1.07
C VAL A 83 1.86 -7.08 1.38
N ASP A 84 1.31 -8.04 2.13
CA ASP A 84 1.96 -9.30 2.47
C ASP A 84 1.50 -10.38 1.49
N VAL A 85 2.44 -10.94 0.71
CA VAL A 85 2.17 -12.02 -0.24
C VAL A 85 2.86 -13.28 0.27
N ARG A 86 2.07 -14.25 0.71
CA ARG A 86 2.58 -15.47 1.36
C ARG A 86 2.86 -16.62 0.40
N SER A 87 2.28 -16.59 -0.79
CA SER A 87 2.37 -17.62 -1.81
C SER A 87 2.24 -17.03 -3.20
N ASN A 88 2.84 -17.66 -4.22
CA ASN A 88 2.79 -17.22 -5.63
C ASN A 88 3.34 -15.82 -5.88
N VAL A 89 4.35 -15.40 -5.11
CA VAL A 89 4.93 -14.04 -5.18
C VAL A 89 5.43 -13.70 -6.58
N ASP A 90 6.04 -14.66 -7.28
CA ASP A 90 6.61 -14.44 -8.61
C ASP A 90 5.55 -14.24 -9.70
N ASN A 91 4.31 -14.68 -9.48
CA ASN A 91 3.24 -14.65 -10.50
C ASN A 91 2.18 -13.59 -10.22
N LEU A 92 2.49 -12.58 -9.39
CA LEU A 92 1.52 -11.61 -8.94
C LEU A 92 1.99 -10.19 -9.25
N SER A 93 1.18 -9.42 -9.97
CA SER A 93 1.40 -7.98 -10.13
C SER A 93 0.46 -7.18 -9.21
N LEU A 94 1.00 -6.18 -8.52
CA LEU A 94 0.22 -5.27 -7.66
C LEU A 94 0.11 -3.92 -8.33
N ALA A 95 -1.10 -3.35 -8.39
CA ALA A 95 -1.29 -2.00 -8.90
C ALA A 95 -2.12 -1.16 -7.92
N VAL A 96 -1.66 0.06 -7.66
CA VAL A 96 -2.46 1.11 -7.01
C VAL A 96 -3.01 1.99 -8.12
N VAL A 97 -4.35 2.12 -8.19
CA VAL A 97 -5.05 2.86 -9.25
C VAL A 97 -6.06 3.83 -8.63
N ASP A 98 -6.28 4.96 -9.29
CA ASP A 98 -7.28 5.97 -8.87
C ASP A 98 -8.73 5.60 -9.30
N PHE A 99 -8.91 4.66 -10.24
CA PHE A 99 -10.22 4.18 -10.66
C PHE A 99 -10.21 2.74 -11.17
N GLU A 100 -11.39 2.11 -11.25
CA GLU A 100 -11.57 0.75 -11.77
C GLU A 100 -11.30 0.70 -13.28
N GLY A 101 -10.34 -0.14 -13.70
CA GLY A 101 -10.02 -0.37 -15.12
C GLY A 101 -8.63 0.08 -15.58
N GLY A 102 -7.80 0.63 -14.69
CA GLY A 102 -6.43 1.04 -15.03
C GLY A 102 -6.41 2.43 -15.67
N GLY A 103 -5.67 3.36 -15.05
CA GLY A 103 -5.70 4.77 -15.40
C GLY A 103 -4.34 5.40 -15.59
N ARG A 104 -4.33 6.69 -15.98
CA ARG A 104 -3.11 7.49 -16.16
C ARG A 104 -2.31 7.72 -14.85
N SER A 105 -2.92 7.43 -13.71
CA SER A 105 -2.33 7.58 -12.38
C SER A 105 -2.39 6.23 -11.69
N SER A 106 -1.43 5.38 -12.04
CA SER A 106 -1.22 4.09 -11.41
C SER A 106 0.24 3.89 -11.06
N VAL A 107 0.49 3.13 -9.99
CA VAL A 107 1.81 2.58 -9.69
C VAL A 107 1.67 1.07 -9.71
N THR A 108 2.40 0.40 -10.60
CA THR A 108 2.37 -1.05 -10.73
C THR A 108 3.70 -1.66 -10.30
N PHE A 109 3.65 -2.67 -9.45
CA PHE A 109 4.78 -3.46 -9.01
C PHE A 109 4.66 -4.88 -9.55
N SER A 110 5.68 -5.31 -10.29
CA SER A 110 5.81 -6.67 -10.83
C SER A 110 7.06 -7.31 -10.21
N PRO A 111 6.91 -8.16 -9.17
CA PRO A 111 8.01 -8.85 -8.51
C PRO A 111 8.85 -9.68 -9.48
N GLU A 112 8.21 -10.37 -10.43
CA GLU A 112 8.87 -11.21 -11.43
C GLU A 112 9.97 -10.45 -12.19
N THR A 113 9.66 -9.21 -12.57
CA THR A 113 10.56 -8.36 -13.36
C THR A 113 11.34 -7.38 -12.49
N GLY A 114 11.07 -7.34 -11.18
CA GLY A 114 11.61 -6.35 -10.24
C GLY A 114 11.23 -4.90 -10.60
N ALA A 115 10.19 -4.70 -11.41
CA ALA A 115 9.85 -3.42 -11.98
C ALA A 115 8.78 -2.68 -11.15
N VAL A 116 8.95 -1.35 -11.07
CA VAL A 116 7.93 -0.40 -10.65
C VAL A 116 7.64 0.51 -11.83
N LEU A 117 6.38 0.55 -12.28
CA LEU A 117 5.89 1.26 -13.47
C LEU A 117 4.86 2.33 -13.10
#